data_AF-A0A7T2GJT8-F1
#
_entry.id   AF-A0A7T2GJT8-F1
#
_cell.length_a   1.000
_cell.length_b   1.000
_cell.length_c   1.000
_cell.angle_alpha   90.00
_cell.angle_beta   90.00
_cell.angle_gamma   90.00
#
_symmetry.space_group_name_H-M   'P 1'
#
loop_
_entity.id
_entity.type
_entity.pdbx_description
1 polymer ?
#
loop_
_entity_poly.entity_id
_entity_poly.type
_entity_poly.pdbx_seq_one_letter_code
_entity_poly.pdbx_strand_id
1 'polypeptide(L)' 'MAKVSPGEFLRQVKVETGKVAWPTRRETMVTTVMVFIMATLLGLFFFGVDSAFSAIVKALLGLLN' A
#
# COMPACT_ATOMS: atom_id res chain seq x y z
N MET A 1 -37.42 23.52 -0.98
CA MET A 1 -36.29 22.59 -1.25
C MET A 1 -35.02 23.42 -1.30
N ALA A 2 -34.20 23.32 -0.25
CA ALA A 2 -33.12 24.25 0.00
C ALA A 2 -32.05 24.20 -1.12
N LYS A 3 -31.87 25.32 -1.81
CA LYS A 3 -30.66 25.59 -2.59
C LYS A 3 -29.55 25.84 -1.57
N VAL A 4 -28.73 24.84 -1.28
CA VAL A 4 -27.46 25.05 -0.55
C VAL A 4 -26.71 26.13 -1.31
N SER A 5 -26.65 27.34 -0.74
CA SER A 5 -25.93 28.43 -1.35
C SER A 5 -24.43 28.05 -1.36
N PRO A 6 -23.67 28.35 -2.42
CA PRO A 6 -22.25 27.97 -2.50
C PRO A 6 -21.42 28.40 -1.29
N GLY A 7 -21.75 29.53 -0.65
CA GLY A 7 -21.09 29.99 0.57
C GLY A 7 -21.39 29.15 1.81
N GLU A 8 -22.60 28.59 1.91
CA GLU A 8 -23.01 27.73 3.02
C GLU A 8 -22.40 26.33 2.91
N PHE A 9 -22.24 25.83 1.69
CA PHE A 9 -21.50 24.62 1.39
C PHE A 9 -20.02 24.72 1.80
N LEU A 10 -19.33 25.82 1.47
CA LEU A 10 -17.94 26.04 1.89
C LEU A 10 -17.79 26.08 3.42
N ARG A 11 -18.77 26.65 4.12
CA ARG A 11 -18.81 26.67 5.59
C ARG A 11 -18.98 25.25 6.15
N GLN A 12 -19.87 24.45 5.57
CA GLN A 12 -20.06 23.05 5.95
C GLN A 12 -18.80 22.21 5.69
N VAL A 13 -18.17 22.35 4.51
CA VAL A 13 -16.90 21.65 4.18
C VAL A 13 -15.80 22.00 5.17
N LYS A 14 -15.63 23.26 5.56
CA LYS A 14 -14.63 23.64 6.57
C LYS A 14 -14.87 22.98 7.93
N VAL A 15 -16.15 22.85 8.33
CA VAL A 15 -16.53 22.16 9.58
C VAL A 15 -16.26 20.66 9.50
N GLU A 16 -16.58 20.01 8.37
CA GLU A 16 -16.32 18.58 8.17
C GLU A 16 -14.82 18.27 8.02
N THR A 17 -14.06 19.12 7.33
CA THR A 17 -12.59 18.99 7.23
C THR A 17 -11.93 19.10 8.61
N GLY A 18 -12.50 19.88 9.53
CA GLY A 18 -12.02 19.96 10.91
C GLY A 18 -12.21 18.68 11.73
N LYS A 19 -13.09 17.76 11.30
CA LYS A 19 -13.27 16.44 11.93
C LYS A 19 -12.26 15.40 11.45
N VAL A 20 -11.47 15.72 10.41
CA VAL A 20 -10.45 14.81 9.88
C VAL A 20 -9.26 14.79 10.84
N ALA A 21 -9.17 13.71 11.63
CA ALA A 21 -8.00 13.44 12.45
C ALA A 21 -6.88 12.90 11.57
N TRP A 22 -5.92 13.77 11.22
CA TRP A 22 -4.71 13.33 10.52
C TRP A 22 -3.75 12.66 11.50
N PRO A 23 -3.15 11.52 11.11
CA PRO A 23 -2.19 10.83 11.93
C PRO A 23 -0.96 11.70 12.19
N THR A 24 -0.38 11.53 13.37
CA THR A 24 0.87 12.21 13.69
C THR A 24 2.01 11.65 12.83
N ARG A 25 3.06 12.45 12.60
CA ARG A 25 4.24 12.00 11.84
C ARG A 25 4.82 10.69 12.38
N ARG A 26 4.73 10.47 13.70
CA ARG A 26 5.19 9.26 14.37
C ARG A 26 4.32 8.05 14.01
N GLU A 27 3.00 8.17 14.04
CA GLU A 27 2.07 7.10 13.65
C GLU A 27 2.24 6.72 12.17
N THR A 28 2.37 7.72 11.29
CA THR A 28 2.61 7.49 9.86
C THR A 28 3.91 6.71 9.64
N MET A 29 4.99 7.08 10.35
CA MET A 29 6.27 6.37 10.25
C MET A 29 6.17 4.93 10.74
N VAL A 30 5.50 4.67 11.86
CA VAL A 30 5.34 3.31 12.41
C VAL A 30 4.57 2.42 11.42
N THR A 31 3.44 2.91 10.91
CA THR A 31 2.65 2.16 9.92
C THR A 31 3.42 1.93 8.63
N THR A 32 4.19 2.93 8.17
CA THR A 32 5.04 2.80 6.98
C THR A 32 6.10 1.72 7.15
N VAL A 33 6.81 1.71 8.29
CA VAL A 33 7.84 0.70 8.58
C VAL A 33 7.24 -0.70 8.64
N MET A 34 6.06 -0.85 9.25
CA MET A 34 5.37 -2.14 9.31
C MET A 34 5.04 -2.69 7.91
N VAL A 35 4.49 -1.84 7.03
CA VAL A 35 4.21 -2.22 5.64
C VAL A 35 5.50 -2.57 4.89
N PHE A 36 6.56 -1.79 5.10
CA PHE A 36 7.86 -2.02 4.45
C PHE A 36 8.46 -3.38 4.84
N ILE A 37 8.37 -3.75 6.11
CA ILE A 37 8.82 -5.06 6.60
C ILE A 37 8.03 -6.19 5.93
N MET A 38 6.70 -6.11 5.94
CA MET A 38 5.85 -7.15 5.32
C MET A 38 6.10 -7.28 3.82
N ALA A 39 6.18 -6.15 3.11
CA ALA A 39 6.46 -6.13 1.68
C ALA A 39 7.85 -6.71 1.36
N THR A 40 8.86 -6.38 2.17
CA THR A 40 10.22 -6.91 2.00
C THR A 40 10.26 -8.42 2.24
N LEU A 41 9.60 -8.91 3.29
CA LEU A 41 9.51 -10.35 3.59
C LEU A 41 8.86 -11.13 2.45
N LEU A 42 7.70 -10.66 1.97
CA LEU A 42 7.02 -11.29 0.84
C LEU A 42 7.85 -11.20 -0.45
N GLY A 43 8.51 -10.06 -0.69
CA GLY A 43 9.41 -9.88 -1.84
C GLY A 43 10.57 -10.86 -1.85
N LEU A 44 11.22 -11.08 -0.69
CA LEU A 44 12.29 -12.07 -0.55
C LEU A 44 11.78 -13.50 -0.73
N PHE A 45 10.59 -13.81 -0.20
CA PHE A 45 9.97 -15.11 -0.39
C PHE A 45 9.72 -15.41 -1.87
N PHE A 46 9.05 -14.50 -2.59
CA PHE A 46 8.79 -14.68 -4.02
C PHE A 46 10.08 -14.76 -4.83
N PHE A 47 11.06 -13.90 -4.54
CA PHE A 47 12.36 -13.96 -5.20
C PHE A 47 13.05 -15.33 -5.05
N GLY A 48 12.99 -15.92 -3.86
CA GLY A 48 13.53 -17.26 -3.61
C GLY A 48 12.78 -18.34 -4.38
N VAL A 49 11.45 -18.30 -4.36
CA VAL A 49 10.59 -19.25 -5.10
C VAL A 49 10.84 -19.14 -6.61
N ASP A 50 10.82 -17.94 -7.18
CA ASP A 50 11.02 -17.70 -8.60
C ASP A 50 12.41 -18.18 -9.05
N SER A 51 13.44 -17.95 -8.23
CA SER A 51 14.80 -18.42 -8.50
C SER A 51 14.88 -19.94 -8.49
N ALA A 52 14.24 -20.60 -7.52
CA ALA A 52 14.20 -22.06 -7.44
C ALA A 52 13.44 -22.67 -8.62
N PHE A 53 12.26 -22.13 -8.95
CA PHE A 53 11.48 -22.57 -10.10
C PHE A 53 12.25 -22.36 -11.42
N SER A 54 12.92 -21.22 -11.59
CA SER A 54 13.74 -20.95 -12.77
C SER A 54 14.88 -21.97 -12.91
N ALA A 55 15.54 -22.32 -11.80
CA ALA A 55 16.60 -23.33 -11.81
C ALA A 55 16.06 -24.71 -12.18
N ILE A 56 14.91 -25.11 -11.63
CA ILE A 56 14.26 -26.39 -11.94
C ILE A 56 13.87 -26.45 -13.42
N VAL A 57 13.21 -25.41 -13.94
CA VAL A 57 12.80 -25.34 -15.36
C VAL A 57 14.01 -25.42 -16.28
N LYS A 58 15.09 -24.69 -15.97
CA LYS A 58 16.34 -24.77 -16.75
C LYS A 58 16.96 -26.16 -16.72
N ALA A 59 16.98 -26.82 -15.56
CA ALA A 59 17.50 -28.18 -15.44
C ALA A 59 16.68 -29.18 -16.25
N LEU A 60 15.34 -29.07 -16.21
CA LEU A 60 14.45 -29.93 -17.00
C LEU A 60 14.61 -29.71 -18.51
N LEU A 61 14.71 -28.46 -18.96
CA LEU A 61 14.96 -28.14 -20.37
C LEU A 61 16.31 -28.66 -20.84
N GLY A 62 17.35 -28.56 -20.00
CA GLY A 62 18.68 -29.11 -20.30
C GLY A 62 18.74 -30.64 -20.28
N LEU A 63 17.78 -31.33 -19.66
CA LEU A 63 17.66 -32.79 -19.69
C LEU A 63 16.88 -33.29 -20.92
N LEU A 64 16.02 -32.43 -21.49
CA LEU A 64 15.16 -32.75 -22.63
C LEU A 64 15.83 -32.47 -23.98
N ASN A 65 16.88 -31.64 -23.99
CA ASN A 65 17.74 -31.32 -25.13
C ASN A 65 19.04 -32.12 -25.08
#